data_AF-X1IKS2-F1
#
_entry.id   AF-X1IKS2-F1
#
_cell.length_a   1.000
_cell.length_b   1.000
_cell.length_c   1.000
_cell.angle_alpha   90.00
_cell.angle_beta   90.00
_cell.angle_gamma   90.00
#
_symmetry.space_group_name_H-M   'P 1'
#
loop_
_entity.id
_entity.type
_entity.pdbx_description
1 polymer ?
#
loop_
_entity_poly.entity_id
_entity_poly.type
_entity_poly.pdbx_seq_one_letter_code
_entity_poly.pdbx_strand_id
1 'polypeptide(L)' 'AIGITTGSDAICLVVSEETGTISLAQSGKLTRNITESQLRKHLTSTMDEMVPIVEWFWRSPKKNKS' A
#
# COMPACT_ATOMS: atom_id res chain seq x y z
N ALA A 1 9.49 10.03 -9.13
CA ALA A 1 8.27 9.35 -8.62
C ALA A 1 7.56 8.56 -9.72
N ILE A 2 7.04 9.16 -10.78
CA ILE A 2 6.27 8.41 -11.81
C ILE A 2 7.07 7.25 -12.41
N GLY A 3 8.29 7.51 -12.91
CA GLY A 3 9.09 6.50 -13.61
C GLY A 3 9.39 5.23 -12.81
N ILE A 4 9.61 5.35 -11.48
CA ILE A 4 9.81 4.17 -10.62
C ILE A 4 8.52 3.37 -10.44
N THR A 5 7.36 4.03 -10.43
CA THR A 5 6.05 3.37 -10.25
C THR A 5 5.41 2.84 -11.53
N THR A 6 5.93 3.17 -12.73
CA THR A 6 5.32 2.79 -14.02
C THR A 6 5.43 1.28 -14.33
N GLY A 7 6.32 0.55 -13.65
CA GLY A 7 6.53 -0.89 -13.85
C GLY A 7 6.76 -1.68 -12.57
N SER A 8 6.39 -1.11 -11.41
CA SER A 8 6.53 -1.75 -10.10
C SER A 8 5.26 -1.48 -9.27
N ASP A 9 5.07 -2.32 -8.26
CA ASP A 9 4.13 -2.14 -7.15
C ASP A 9 4.52 -1.02 -6.16
N ALA A 10 5.62 -0.30 -6.43
CA ALA A 10 6.06 0.82 -5.62
C ALA A 10 4.99 1.92 -5.49
N ILE A 11 4.85 2.43 -4.27
CA ILE A 11 4.06 3.61 -3.92
C ILE A 11 5.05 4.69 -3.49
N CYS A 12 4.97 5.87 -4.11
CA CYS A 12 5.85 6.99 -3.79
C CYS A 12 5.07 8.18 -3.26
N LEU A 13 5.41 8.60 -2.04
CA LEU A 13 4.97 9.87 -1.47
C LEU A 13 5.92 10.99 -1.92
N VAL A 14 5.38 12.10 -2.38
CA VAL A 14 6.14 13.27 -2.83
C VAL A 14 5.66 14.49 -2.06
N VAL A 15 6.59 15.26 -1.51
CA VAL A 15 6.31 16.52 -0.80
C VAL A 15 6.98 17.64 -1.57
N SER A 16 6.23 18.70 -1.89
CA SER A 16 6.80 19.92 -2.44
C SER A 16 7.62 20.62 -1.35
N GLU A 17 8.88 20.92 -1.64
CA GLU A 17 9.77 21.68 -0.74
C GLU A 17 9.21 23.09 -0.46
N GLU A 18 8.74 23.76 -1.50
CA GLU A 18 8.28 25.14 -1.44
C GLU A 18 6.91 25.29 -0.76
N THR A 19 5.98 24.38 -1.05
CA THR A 19 4.57 24.54 -0.63
C THR A 19 4.12 23.52 0.40
N GLY A 20 4.93 22.50 0.69
CA GLY A 20 4.52 21.37 1.52
C GLY A 20 3.43 20.48 0.90
N THR A 21 2.99 20.77 -0.33
CA THR A 21 1.92 20.01 -1.00
C THR A 21 2.31 18.55 -1.15
N ILE A 22 1.41 17.65 -0.74
CA ILE A 22 1.61 16.20 -0.80
C ILE A 22 1.02 15.65 -2.10
N SER A 23 1.74 14.74 -2.75
CA SER A 23 1.29 13.97 -3.91
C SER A 23 1.65 12.50 -3.76
N LEU A 24 0.91 11.61 -4.39
CA LEU A 24 1.16 10.16 -4.39
C LEU A 24 1.30 9.67 -5.82
N ALA A 25 2.39 8.97 -6.11
CA ALA A 25 2.58 8.26 -7.35
C ALA A 25 2.42 6.75 -7.12
N GLN A 26 1.63 6.10 -7.97
CA GLN A 26 1.43 4.65 -7.96
C GLN A 26 1.02 4.21 -9.37
N SER A 27 1.54 3.08 -9.84
CA SER A 27 1.22 2.50 -11.17
C SER A 27 1.35 3.51 -12.32
N GLY A 28 2.39 4.36 -12.26
CA GLY A 28 2.65 5.39 -13.28
C GLY A 28 1.70 6.60 -13.24
N LYS A 29 0.79 6.70 -12.26
CA LYS A 29 -0.13 7.82 -12.09
C LYS A 29 0.26 8.68 -10.90
N LEU A 30 0.32 10.00 -11.09
CA LEU A 30 0.54 10.98 -10.02
C LEU A 30 -0.78 11.65 -9.63
N THR A 31 -1.19 11.46 -8.39
CA THR A 31 -2.31 12.18 -7.78
C THR A 31 -1.74 13.33 -6.95
N ARG A 32 -2.10 14.56 -7.30
CA ARG A 32 -1.57 15.79 -6.67
C ARG A 32 -2.53 16.33 -5.61
N ASN A 33 -1.96 17.12 -4.69
CA ASN A 33 -2.69 17.84 -3.66
C ASN A 33 -3.59 16.93 -2.81
N ILE A 34 -2.98 15.85 -2.31
CA ILE A 34 -3.67 14.87 -1.49
C ILE A 34 -3.72 15.38 -0.06
N THR A 35 -4.91 15.33 0.54
CA THR A 35 -5.09 15.66 1.96
C THR A 35 -4.56 14.54 2.85
N GLU A 36 -4.22 14.87 4.09
CA GLU A 36 -3.76 13.88 5.07
C GLU A 36 -4.75 12.71 5.25
N SER A 37 -6.05 12.99 5.29
CA SER A 37 -7.10 11.96 5.41
C SER A 37 -7.10 11.00 4.22
N GLN A 38 -6.97 11.52 3.00
CA GLN A 38 -6.88 10.71 1.79
C GLN A 38 -5.61 9.86 1.78
N LEU A 39 -4.47 10.44 2.20
CA LEU A 39 -3.20 9.72 2.30
C LEU A 39 -3.28 8.57 3.30
N ARG A 40 -3.79 8.83 4.51
CA ARG A 40 -3.98 7.82 5.56
C ARG A 40 -4.88 6.69 5.07
N LYS A 41 -6.04 7.02 4.48
CA LYS A 41 -6.96 6.02 3.93
C LYS A 41 -6.30 5.15 2.85
N HIS A 42 -5.54 5.77 1.95
CA HIS A 42 -4.86 5.09 0.86
C HIS A 42 -3.79 4.13 1.38
N LEU A 43 -2.93 4.58 2.30
CA LEU A 43 -1.87 3.76 2.90
C LEU A 43 -2.45 2.60 3.72
N THR A 44 -3.42 2.86 4.59
CA THR A 44 -4.05 1.80 5.41
C THR A 44 -4.74 0.77 4.52
N SER A 45 -5.46 1.18 3.47
CA SER A 45 -6.10 0.23 2.55
C SER A 45 -5.10 -0.58 1.72
N THR A 46 -3.90 -0.07 1.48
CA THR A 46 -2.91 -0.75 0.61
C THR A 46 -1.93 -1.62 1.41
N MET A 47 -1.69 -1.29 2.68
CA MET A 47 -0.75 -2.00 3.55
C MET A 47 -1.41 -3.04 4.47
N ASP A 48 -2.74 -3.06 4.55
CA ASP A 48 -3.48 -4.05 5.35
C ASP A 48 -3.65 -5.37 4.59
N GLU A 49 -2.53 -6.09 4.40
CA GLU A 49 -2.53 -7.53 4.17
C GLU A 49 -2.73 -8.22 5.55
N MET A 50 -3.91 -8.07 6.15
CA MET A 50 -4.29 -8.91 7.28
C MET A 50 -4.70 -10.28 6.77
N VAL A 51 -3.77 -11.23 6.78
CA VAL A 51 -4.14 -12.64 6.95
C VAL A 51 -4.25 -12.87 8.46
N PRO A 52 -5.46 -12.98 9.04
CA PRO A 52 -5.57 -13.34 10.44
C PRO A 52 -4.82 -14.67 10.65
N ILE A 53 -3.85 -14.66 11.56
CA ILE A 53 -2.98 -15.81 11.86
C ILE A 53 -3.81 -17.04 12.26
N VAL A 54 -5.04 -16.82 12.74
CA VAL A 54 -6.01 -17.87 13.01
C VAL A 54 -6.38 -18.64 11.73
N GLU A 55 -6.56 -17.98 10.59
CA GLU A 55 -7.07 -18.61 9.36
C GLU A 55 -6.03 -19.50 8.66
N TRP A 56 -4.74 -19.17 8.74
CA TRP A 56 -3.69 -20.07 8.23
C TRP A 56 -3.58 -21.36 9.08
N PHE A 57 -3.77 -21.24 10.39
CA PHE A 57 -3.64 -22.36 11.34
C PHE A 57 -4.69 -23.45 11.12
N TRP A 58 -5.91 -23.07 10.72
CA TRP A 58 -7.01 -24.01 10.42
C TRP A 58 -6.96 -24.58 9.00
N ARG A 59 -6.12 -24.03 8.10
CA ARG A 59 -6.04 -24.44 6.70
C ARG A 59 -5.02 -25.54 6.42
N SER A 60 -4.23 -25.95 7.43
CA SER A 60 -3.38 -27.14 7.33
C SER A 60 -4.22 -28.40 7.56
N PRO A 61 -4.44 -29.26 6.54
CA PRO A 61 -5.05 -30.55 6.77
C PRO A 61 -4.09 -31.38 7.63
N LYS A 62 -4.50 -31.67 8.87
CA LYS A 62 -3.80 -32.60 9.75
C LYS A 62 -3.55 -33.91 8.99
N LYS A 63 -2.30 -34.18 8.61
CA LYS A 63 -1.89 -35.53 8.23
C LYS A 63 -1.86 -36.38 9.49
N ASN A 64 -3.02 -36.93 9.81
CA ASN A 64 -3.19 -37.98 10.79
C ASN A 64 -2.74 -39.30 10.16
N LYS A 65 -1.61 -39.86 10.60
CA LYS A 65 -1.27 -41.29 10.59
C LYS A 65 -0.25 -41.48 11.71
N SER A 66 -0.69 -41.93 12.88
CA SER A 66 -0.81 -43.35 13.30
C SER A 66 0.50 -44.09 13.24
#